data_AF-A0A2V8QGP5-F1
#
_entry.id   AF-A0A2V8QGP5-F1
#
_cell.length_a   1.000
_cell.length_b   1.000
_cell.length_c   1.000
_cell.angle_alpha   90.00
_cell.angle_beta   90.00
_cell.angle_gamma   90.00
#
_symmetry.space_group_name_H-M   'P 1'
#
loop_
_entity.id
_entity.type
_entity.pdbx_description
1 polymer ?
#
loop_
_entity_poly.entity_id
_entity_poly.type
_entity_poly.pdbx_seq_one_letter_code
_entity_poly.pdbx_strand_id
1 'polypeptide(L)'
;MLPDFYRAVTLLLIIALVFLMPACRSESDSQTLRPRQLRDVPANRLAFNFQADVEPPANLPTDEVKSAPAIQQDFDSKRQQDALLRTVMSPDGQRGLALYGTADEPATTFRIDLYSADGTFIRNITPPMLAVVFQDSVAWSSDSSMIAFVGRNSAAAQPSPTPLDLQPEPVLPSASPVPTSTIGPAFAPLAVFNTEQVYVCNRDGYDLHPLTRRDGLIYFGLTWAPDSHALAALACKENEWDSREKEFKTPAGRPRLIMTNGGERLLDDQLAEAPIVWSPDSSKVATSFESDIGVYDAANKAPTQARIKLNETLLTASAAYEEKLPGKKVESKPDPAQTNPSAAAFHASFNPIVRLEWPAPEKLYLETAFVRLFSEPVHTWSRWHLITLSPQPAVLKR
;
A
#
# COMPACT_ATOMS: atom_id res chain seq x y z
N MET A 1 29.27 89.45 -16.23
CA MET A 1 28.62 88.88 -15.04
C MET A 1 27.41 87.99 -15.33
N LEU A 2 26.74 88.08 -16.50
CA LEU A 2 25.65 87.15 -16.86
C LEU A 2 26.03 85.72 -17.34
N PRO A 3 27.19 85.43 -17.98
CA PRO A 3 27.41 84.11 -18.58
C PRO A 3 27.80 83.02 -17.57
N ASP A 4 28.39 83.38 -16.43
CA ASP A 4 28.81 82.42 -15.40
C ASP A 4 27.63 81.93 -14.56
N PHE A 5 26.58 82.76 -14.43
CA PHE A 5 25.36 82.38 -13.71
C PHE A 5 24.60 81.26 -14.43
N TYR A 6 24.50 81.32 -15.76
CA TYR A 6 23.85 80.26 -16.55
C TYR A 6 24.63 78.94 -16.48
N ARG A 7 25.97 78.97 -16.47
CA ARG A 7 26.78 77.75 -16.32
C ARG A 7 26.60 77.09 -14.96
N ALA A 8 26.55 77.88 -13.89
CA ALA A 8 26.31 77.38 -12.54
C ALA A 8 24.92 76.76 -12.39
N VAL A 9 23.87 77.42 -12.93
CA VAL A 9 22.50 76.90 -12.90
C VAL A 9 22.36 75.62 -13.72
N THR A 10 23.00 75.54 -14.88
CA THR A 10 22.95 74.33 -15.73
C THR A 10 23.66 73.14 -15.07
N LEU A 11 24.81 73.37 -14.42
CA LEU A 11 25.54 72.33 -13.71
C LEU A 11 24.74 71.80 -12.51
N LEU A 12 24.05 72.71 -11.78
CA LEU A 12 23.26 72.37 -10.61
C LEU A 12 21.97 71.60 -11.00
N LEU A 13 21.38 71.91 -12.16
CA LEU A 13 20.26 71.16 -12.74
C LEU A 13 20.68 69.74 -13.19
N ILE A 14 21.87 69.59 -13.77
CA ILE A 14 22.40 68.27 -14.15
C ILE A 14 22.70 67.42 -12.91
N ILE A 15 23.31 68.00 -11.87
CA ILE A 15 23.59 67.30 -10.62
C ILE A 15 22.28 66.90 -9.93
N ALA A 16 21.28 67.78 -9.88
CA ALA A 16 19.95 67.46 -9.35
C ALA A 16 19.25 66.34 -10.14
N LEU A 17 19.42 66.28 -11.47
CA LEU A 17 18.87 65.22 -12.31
C LEU A 17 19.54 63.86 -12.06
N VAL A 18 20.85 63.85 -11.75
CA VAL A 18 21.60 62.62 -11.40
C VAL A 18 21.20 62.08 -10.02
N PHE A 19 20.82 62.95 -9.07
CA PHE A 19 20.33 62.54 -7.76
C PHE A 19 18.84 62.14 -7.73
N LEU A 20 18.08 62.38 -8.80
CA LEU A 20 16.67 61.97 -8.94
C LEU A 20 16.46 60.59 -9.58
N MET A 21 17.52 59.78 -9.71
CA MET A 21 17.43 58.36 -10.10
C MET A 21 17.54 57.42 -8.89
N PRO A 22 16.58 57.34 -7.95
CA PRO A 22 16.33 56.11 -7.22
C PRO A 22 15.23 55.31 -7.94
N ALA A 23 15.41 53.98 -7.96
CA ALA A 23 14.38 52.97 -8.25
C ALA A 23 13.97 52.72 -9.71
N CYS A 24 14.81 51.95 -10.41
CA CYS A 24 14.35 50.83 -11.24
C CYS A 24 15.35 49.67 -11.14
N ARG A 25 15.61 49.21 -9.90
CA ARG A 25 16.03 47.84 -9.64
C ARG A 25 14.98 47.20 -8.74
N SER A 26 13.88 46.76 -9.35
CA SER A 26 13.13 45.64 -8.80
C SER A 26 13.77 44.37 -9.37
N GLU A 27 14.99 44.07 -8.92
CA GLU A 27 15.39 42.67 -8.81
C GLU A 27 14.57 42.17 -7.63
N SER A 28 13.35 41.71 -7.92
CA SER A 28 12.57 40.93 -6.99
C SER A 28 13.33 39.62 -6.82
N ASP A 29 14.33 39.67 -5.95
CA ASP A 29 15.10 38.54 -5.47
C ASP A 29 14.14 37.72 -4.61
N SER A 30 13.27 36.99 -5.31
CA SER A 30 12.40 36.00 -4.70
C SER A 30 13.34 34.92 -4.18
N GLN A 31 13.63 34.98 -2.88
CA GLN A 31 14.41 33.95 -2.21
C GLN A 31 13.70 32.61 -2.46
N THR A 32 14.23 31.86 -3.41
CA THR A 32 13.78 30.52 -3.73
C THR A 32 14.32 29.63 -2.62
N LEU A 33 13.59 29.55 -1.51
CA LEU A 33 13.86 28.55 -0.48
C LEU A 33 13.56 27.19 -1.11
N ARG A 34 14.62 26.51 -1.58
CA ARG A 34 14.51 25.10 -1.97
C ARG A 34 14.35 24.28 -0.69
N PRO A 35 13.23 23.55 -0.53
CA PRO A 35 13.09 22.59 0.56
C PRO A 35 14.28 21.63 0.55
N ARG A 36 14.87 21.37 1.71
CA ARG A 36 16.05 20.50 1.82
C ARG A 36 15.70 19.03 1.62
N GLN A 37 14.46 18.64 1.91
CA GLN A 37 13.99 17.26 1.85
C GLN A 37 12.56 17.19 1.30
N LEU A 38 12.21 16.06 0.66
CA LEU A 38 10.88 15.86 0.07
C LEU A 38 9.76 15.76 1.11
N ARG A 39 10.06 15.33 2.35
CA ARG A 39 9.08 15.36 3.45
C ARG A 39 8.49 16.74 3.71
N ASP A 40 9.28 17.79 3.56
CA ASP A 40 8.87 19.16 3.84
C ASP A 40 8.06 19.78 2.69
N VAL A 41 8.00 19.08 1.55
CA VAL A 41 7.25 19.51 0.37
C VAL A 41 5.87 18.86 0.43
N PRO A 42 4.77 19.64 0.47
CA PRO A 42 3.44 19.08 0.32
C PRO A 42 3.34 18.26 -0.97
N ALA A 43 2.65 17.11 -0.94
CA ALA A 43 2.50 16.24 -2.11
C ALA A 43 2.06 17.00 -3.37
N ASN A 44 1.13 17.96 -3.25
CA ASN A 44 0.64 18.77 -4.38
C ASN A 44 1.67 19.77 -4.98
N ARG A 45 2.85 19.90 -4.38
CA ARG A 45 3.98 20.73 -4.84
C ARG A 45 5.19 19.89 -5.25
N LEU A 46 5.02 18.59 -5.46
CA LEU A 46 6.05 17.75 -6.04
C LEU A 46 6.11 17.96 -7.55
N ALA A 47 7.33 18.16 -8.06
CA ALA A 47 7.65 18.02 -9.48
C ALA A 47 8.09 16.60 -9.76
N PHE A 48 7.94 16.16 -11.00
CA PHE A 48 8.35 14.82 -11.40
C PHE A 48 8.99 14.81 -12.78
N ASN A 49 9.86 13.84 -12.99
CA ASN A 49 10.38 13.45 -14.30
C ASN A 49 10.12 11.95 -14.51
N PHE A 50 9.71 11.56 -15.71
CA PHE A 50 9.37 10.17 -16.03
C PHE A 50 10.44 9.56 -16.96
N GLN A 51 10.82 8.31 -16.67
CA GLN A 51 11.72 7.50 -17.49
C GLN A 51 11.05 6.15 -17.76
N ALA A 52 10.84 5.84 -19.04
CA ALA A 52 10.25 4.56 -19.45
C ALA A 52 11.30 3.45 -19.55
N ASP A 53 10.82 2.21 -19.39
CA ASP A 53 11.57 0.98 -19.69
C ASP A 53 12.93 0.90 -18.97
N VAL A 54 12.91 1.20 -17.67
CA VAL A 54 14.07 1.07 -16.80
C VAL A 54 14.22 -0.36 -16.29
N GLU A 55 15.39 -0.68 -15.75
CA GLU A 55 15.57 -1.94 -15.03
C GLU A 55 14.73 -1.96 -13.73
N PRO A 56 14.23 -3.14 -13.33
CA PRO A 56 13.53 -3.29 -12.05
C PRO A 56 14.43 -2.84 -10.90
N PRO A 57 13.86 -2.30 -9.80
CA PRO A 57 14.64 -1.91 -8.65
C PRO A 57 15.36 -3.12 -8.04
N ALA A 58 16.58 -2.91 -7.54
CA ALA A 58 17.32 -3.96 -6.86
C ALA A 58 16.59 -4.41 -5.58
N ASN A 59 16.64 -5.70 -5.26
CA ASN A 59 16.04 -6.31 -4.07
C ASN A 59 14.50 -6.28 -4.03
N LEU A 60 13.83 -6.45 -5.16
CA LEU A 60 12.40 -6.73 -5.15
C LEU A 60 12.11 -7.94 -4.23
N PRO A 61 11.16 -7.81 -3.28
CA PRO A 61 10.73 -8.96 -2.50
C PRO A 61 10.21 -10.04 -3.47
N THR A 62 10.88 -11.19 -3.46
CA THR A 62 10.50 -12.36 -4.27
C THR A 62 9.30 -13.02 -3.59
N ASP A 63 8.28 -13.38 -4.38
CA ASP A 63 7.05 -14.05 -3.92
C ASP A 63 7.27 -15.52 -3.51
N GLU A 64 8.53 -15.95 -3.34
CA GLU A 64 8.83 -17.29 -2.86
C GLU A 64 8.29 -17.48 -1.44
N VAL A 65 7.57 -18.58 -1.25
CA VAL A 65 7.08 -19.03 0.05
C VAL A 65 8.28 -19.34 0.94
N LYS A 66 8.66 -18.37 1.78
CA LYS A 66 9.74 -18.53 2.76
C LYS A 66 9.22 -19.35 3.93
N SER A 67 9.79 -20.53 4.11
CA SER A 67 9.63 -21.36 5.31
C SER A 67 10.93 -21.35 6.13
N ALA A 68 10.84 -21.00 7.41
CA ALA A 68 11.94 -21.08 8.35
C ALA A 68 12.16 -22.56 8.73
N PRO A 69 13.34 -23.15 8.48
CA PRO A 69 13.57 -24.59 8.64
C PRO A 69 13.20 -25.13 10.03
N ALA A 70 13.48 -24.36 11.07
CA ALA A 70 13.18 -24.76 12.45
C ALA A 70 11.67 -24.83 12.75
N ILE A 71 10.89 -23.92 12.15
CA ILE A 71 9.41 -23.92 12.29
C ILE A 71 8.83 -25.05 11.42
N GLN A 72 9.34 -25.24 10.20
CA GLN A 72 8.93 -26.35 9.32
C GLN A 72 9.07 -27.70 10.03
N GLN A 73 10.20 -27.92 10.71
CA GLN A 73 10.46 -29.16 11.43
C GLN A 73 9.42 -29.43 12.54
N ASP A 74 8.94 -28.39 13.24
CA ASP A 74 7.89 -28.54 14.25
C ASP A 74 6.57 -28.99 13.61
N PHE A 75 6.21 -28.41 12.46
CA PHE A 75 5.01 -28.82 11.72
C PHE A 75 5.09 -30.26 11.21
N ASP A 76 6.21 -30.62 10.60
CA ASP A 76 6.42 -31.97 10.05
C ASP A 76 6.41 -33.05 11.15
N SER A 77 6.92 -32.72 12.34
CA SER A 77 7.07 -33.69 13.44
C SER A 77 5.88 -33.76 14.38
N LYS A 78 5.26 -32.62 14.72
CA LYS A 78 4.22 -32.54 15.75
C LYS A 78 2.85 -32.12 15.25
N ARG A 79 2.76 -31.46 14.09
CA ARG A 79 1.51 -30.87 13.57
C ARG A 79 1.16 -31.39 12.18
N GLN A 80 1.17 -32.71 12.03
CA GLN A 80 0.91 -33.38 10.75
C GLN A 80 -0.49 -33.12 10.15
N GLN A 81 -1.41 -32.59 10.95
CA GLN A 81 -2.77 -32.22 10.53
C GLN A 81 -2.88 -30.76 10.07
N ASP A 82 -1.85 -29.95 10.31
CA ASP A 82 -1.81 -28.53 9.95
C ASP A 82 -0.87 -28.34 8.76
N ALA A 83 -1.31 -27.57 7.77
CA ALA A 83 -0.49 -27.24 6.60
C ALA A 83 0.22 -25.91 6.83
N LEU A 84 1.54 -25.92 7.04
CA LEU A 84 2.33 -24.69 7.09
C LEU A 84 2.34 -24.02 5.71
N LEU A 85 1.81 -22.79 5.65
CA LEU A 85 1.66 -22.02 4.42
C LEU A 85 2.83 -21.07 4.21
N ARG A 86 3.25 -20.35 5.25
CA ARG A 86 4.32 -19.35 5.18
C ARG A 86 4.91 -19.07 6.56
N THR A 87 6.16 -18.65 6.60
CA THR A 87 6.76 -18.06 7.79
C THR A 87 7.13 -16.59 7.57
N VAL A 88 6.89 -15.75 8.58
CA VAL A 88 7.24 -14.32 8.55
C VAL A 88 8.13 -14.01 9.75
N MET A 89 9.43 -13.85 9.48
CA MET A 89 10.42 -13.51 10.51
C MET A 89 10.30 -12.05 10.94
N SER A 90 10.49 -11.76 12.24
CA SER A 90 10.60 -10.39 12.74
C SER A 90 11.83 -9.71 12.15
N PRO A 91 11.81 -8.38 11.92
CA PRO A 91 12.96 -7.64 11.39
C PRO A 91 14.24 -7.80 12.20
N ASP A 92 14.15 -8.00 13.51
CA ASP A 92 15.30 -8.27 14.37
C ASP A 92 15.71 -9.75 14.46
N GLY A 93 14.99 -10.63 13.75
CA GLY A 93 15.30 -12.05 13.64
C GLY A 93 15.11 -12.88 14.91
N GLN A 94 14.40 -12.38 15.94
CA GLN A 94 14.21 -13.12 17.21
C GLN A 94 12.87 -13.87 17.30
N ARG A 95 11.91 -13.55 16.43
CA ARG A 95 10.57 -14.16 16.39
C ARG A 95 10.22 -14.56 14.96
N GLY A 96 9.33 -15.53 14.83
CA GLY A 96 8.74 -15.94 13.57
C GLY A 96 7.24 -16.15 13.73
N LEU A 97 6.48 -15.74 12.73
CA LEU A 97 5.05 -16.06 12.62
C LEU A 97 4.90 -17.27 11.70
N ALA A 98 4.20 -18.29 12.17
CA ALA A 98 3.79 -19.43 11.36
C ALA A 98 2.36 -19.20 10.89
N LEU A 99 2.16 -19.07 9.57
CA LEU A 99 0.85 -18.99 8.94
C LEU A 99 0.50 -20.41 8.48
N TYR A 100 -0.60 -20.96 8.96
CA TYR A 100 -0.97 -22.35 8.66
C TYR A 100 -2.46 -22.52 8.43
N GLY A 101 -2.83 -23.46 7.55
CA GLY A 101 -4.21 -23.87 7.33
C GLY A 101 -4.55 -25.12 8.15
N THR A 102 -5.82 -25.24 8.53
CA THR A 102 -6.37 -26.44 9.17
C THR A 102 -7.39 -27.11 8.23
N ALA A 103 -7.61 -28.42 8.40
CA ALA A 103 -8.55 -29.17 7.54
C ALA A 103 -10.01 -28.71 7.66
N ASP A 104 -10.37 -28.11 8.81
CA ASP A 104 -11.73 -27.65 9.12
C ASP A 104 -12.03 -26.25 8.57
N GLU A 105 -11.04 -25.56 8.01
CA GLU A 105 -11.18 -24.18 7.53
C GLU A 105 -11.12 -24.07 6.00
N PRO A 106 -11.82 -23.09 5.40
CA PRO A 106 -11.68 -22.77 3.99
C PRO A 106 -10.22 -22.51 3.60
N ALA A 107 -9.82 -22.90 2.39
CA ALA A 107 -8.47 -22.69 1.88
C ALA A 107 -8.04 -21.21 1.80
N THR A 108 -9.00 -20.28 1.86
CA THR A 108 -8.76 -18.83 1.85
C THR A 108 -8.49 -18.25 3.24
N THR A 109 -8.67 -19.04 4.30
CA THR A 109 -8.44 -18.65 5.68
C THR A 109 -7.29 -19.44 6.29
N PHE A 110 -6.58 -18.82 7.22
CA PHE A 110 -5.48 -19.44 7.93
C PHE A 110 -5.37 -18.89 9.35
N ARG A 111 -4.47 -19.51 10.12
CA ARG A 111 -4.19 -19.20 11.51
C ARG A 111 -2.76 -18.71 11.66
N ILE A 112 -2.49 -17.99 12.76
CA ILE A 112 -1.16 -17.47 13.06
C ILE A 112 -0.75 -17.94 14.46
N ASP A 113 0.42 -18.56 14.50
CA ASP A 113 1.13 -18.89 15.73
C ASP A 113 2.47 -18.16 15.80
N LEU A 114 2.88 -17.84 17.02
CA LEU A 114 4.15 -17.20 17.31
C LEU A 114 5.18 -18.25 17.72
N TYR A 115 6.36 -18.15 17.11
CA TYR A 115 7.55 -18.94 17.38
C TYR A 115 8.72 -18.01 17.73
N SER A 116 9.68 -18.53 18.48
CA SER A 116 11.03 -17.95 18.53
C SER A 116 11.80 -18.31 17.25
N ALA A 117 12.87 -17.59 16.98
CA ALA A 117 13.70 -17.82 15.80
C ALA A 117 14.36 -19.20 15.72
N ASP A 118 14.48 -19.89 16.85
CA ASP A 118 14.98 -21.26 16.94
C ASP A 118 13.91 -22.34 16.69
N GLY A 119 12.67 -21.95 16.38
CA GLY A 119 11.57 -22.86 16.12
C GLY A 119 10.82 -23.33 17.36
N THR A 120 11.07 -22.75 18.55
CA THR A 120 10.26 -23.05 19.73
C THR A 120 8.90 -22.35 19.64
N PHE A 121 7.82 -23.12 19.77
CA PHE A 121 6.46 -22.57 19.86
C PHE A 121 6.32 -21.70 21.11
N ILE A 122 5.81 -20.48 20.92
CA ILE A 122 5.58 -19.52 22.01
C ILE A 122 4.10 -19.46 22.36
N ARG A 123 3.21 -19.22 21.38
CA ARG A 123 1.76 -19.16 21.60
C ARG A 123 0.95 -19.11 20.31
N ASN A 124 -0.36 -19.35 20.46
CA ASN A 124 -1.34 -19.00 19.45
C ASN A 124 -1.66 -17.50 19.49
N ILE A 125 -1.63 -16.83 18.33
CA ILE A 125 -2.06 -15.43 18.21
C ILE A 125 -3.55 -15.37 17.90
N THR A 126 -4.04 -16.25 17.03
CA THR A 126 -5.40 -16.18 16.50
C THR A 126 -6.37 -17.04 17.31
N PRO A 127 -7.37 -16.46 18.02
CA PRO A 127 -8.38 -17.24 18.74
C PRO A 127 -9.32 -18.00 17.79
N PRO A 128 -10.02 -19.07 18.24
CA PRO A 128 -10.89 -19.87 17.38
C PRO A 128 -11.95 -19.07 16.59
N MET A 129 -12.46 -17.99 17.17
CA MET A 129 -13.45 -17.10 16.52
C MET A 129 -12.87 -16.17 15.44
N LEU A 130 -11.55 -16.04 15.32
CA LEU A 130 -10.89 -15.14 14.37
C LEU A 130 -10.13 -15.94 13.31
N ALA A 131 -10.59 -15.86 12.06
CA ALA A 131 -9.88 -16.38 10.90
C ALA A 131 -9.06 -15.26 10.26
N VAL A 132 -7.79 -15.54 9.91
CA VAL A 132 -6.95 -14.59 9.17
C VAL A 132 -7.15 -14.80 7.69
N VAL A 133 -7.15 -13.69 6.94
CA VAL A 133 -7.31 -13.67 5.50
C VAL A 133 -6.13 -12.91 4.88
N PHE A 134 -5.84 -13.18 3.61
CA PHE A 134 -4.73 -12.59 2.85
C PHE A 134 -3.34 -12.80 3.52
N GLN A 135 -2.62 -13.82 3.07
CA GLN A 135 -1.29 -14.15 3.62
C GLN A 135 -0.31 -12.98 3.57
N ASP A 136 -0.39 -12.14 2.53
CA ASP A 136 0.46 -10.96 2.36
C ASP A 136 0.11 -9.80 3.30
N SER A 137 -1.02 -9.86 3.99
CA SER A 137 -1.38 -8.84 4.98
C SER A 137 -0.66 -9.02 6.32
N VAL A 138 -0.08 -10.19 6.57
CA VAL A 138 0.60 -10.47 7.84
C VAL A 138 1.98 -9.85 7.83
N ALA A 139 2.17 -8.83 8.66
CA ALA A 139 3.41 -8.07 8.69
C ALA A 139 3.81 -7.63 10.10
N TRP A 140 5.11 -7.71 10.37
CA TRP A 140 5.74 -7.07 11.51
C TRP A 140 5.91 -5.58 11.25
N SER A 141 5.75 -4.77 12.30
CA SER A 141 6.25 -3.39 12.28
C SER A 141 7.78 -3.40 12.11
N SER A 142 8.34 -2.36 11.48
CA SER A 142 9.77 -2.28 11.16
C SER A 142 10.67 -2.33 12.40
N ASP A 143 10.16 -1.87 13.55
CA ASP A 143 10.83 -1.93 14.86
C ASP A 143 10.63 -3.28 15.60
N SER A 144 9.98 -4.26 14.98
CA SER A 144 9.63 -5.57 15.56
C SER A 144 8.75 -5.50 16.82
N SER A 145 8.06 -4.38 17.08
CA SER A 145 7.26 -4.18 18.31
C SER A 145 5.81 -4.63 18.19
N MET A 146 5.26 -4.68 16.98
CA MET A 146 3.87 -5.02 16.71
C MET A 146 3.73 -5.98 15.52
N ILE A 147 2.62 -6.71 15.52
CA ILE A 147 2.19 -7.58 14.44
C ILE A 147 0.84 -7.06 13.97
N ALA A 148 0.68 -6.88 12.66
CA ALA A 148 -0.61 -6.57 12.06
C ALA A 148 -0.99 -7.63 11.02
N PHE A 149 -2.29 -7.84 10.88
CA PHE A 149 -2.87 -8.75 9.90
C PHE A 149 -4.33 -8.40 9.66
N VAL A 150 -4.89 -8.91 8.56
CA VAL A 150 -6.32 -8.78 8.28
C VAL A 150 -7.04 -10.06 8.70
N GLY A 151 -8.14 -9.93 9.43
CA GLY A 151 -8.95 -11.07 9.88
C GLY A 151 -10.44 -10.79 9.89
N ARG A 152 -11.23 -11.84 10.02
CA ARG A 152 -12.68 -11.81 10.11
C ARG A 152 -13.20 -12.90 11.02
N ASN A 153 -14.48 -12.86 11.33
CA ASN A 153 -15.17 -13.88 12.09
C ASN A 153 -15.01 -15.24 11.39
N SER A 154 -14.59 -16.26 12.13
CA SER A 154 -14.41 -17.60 11.60
C SER A 154 -15.77 -18.25 11.34
N ALA A 155 -15.98 -18.76 10.12
CA ALA A 155 -17.17 -19.54 9.78
C ALA A 155 -17.27 -20.86 10.58
N ALA A 156 -16.13 -21.38 11.06
CA ALA A 156 -16.07 -22.59 11.90
C ALA A 156 -16.53 -22.35 13.35
N ALA A 157 -16.74 -21.10 13.77
CA ALA A 157 -17.15 -20.77 15.13
C ALA A 157 -18.65 -21.01 15.42
N GLN A 158 -19.40 -21.65 14.52
CA GLN A 158 -20.77 -22.07 14.86
C GLN A 158 -20.72 -23.26 15.82
N PRO A 159 -21.20 -23.13 17.08
CA PRO A 159 -21.48 -24.31 17.88
C PRO A 159 -22.51 -25.14 17.12
N SER A 160 -22.16 -26.38 16.78
CA SER A 160 -23.14 -27.32 16.24
C SER A 160 -24.35 -27.33 17.18
N PRO A 161 -25.59 -27.20 16.69
CA PRO A 161 -26.75 -27.35 17.56
C PRO A 161 -26.68 -28.76 18.13
N THR A 162 -26.50 -28.86 19.44
CA THR A 162 -26.64 -30.12 20.18
C THR A 162 -27.95 -30.75 19.72
N PRO A 163 -27.94 -31.95 19.11
CA PRO A 163 -29.18 -32.61 18.75
C PRO A 163 -30.02 -32.77 20.01
N LEU A 164 -31.19 -32.15 20.02
CA LEU A 164 -32.23 -32.41 21.01
C LEU A 164 -32.85 -33.77 20.70
N ASP A 165 -32.08 -34.85 20.90
CA ASP A 165 -32.66 -36.18 20.98
C ASP A 165 -33.24 -36.35 22.39
N LEU A 166 -34.54 -36.08 22.46
CA LEU A 166 -35.43 -36.49 23.54
C LEU A 166 -35.49 -38.03 23.53
N GLN A 167 -34.61 -38.67 24.29
CA GLN A 167 -34.79 -40.07 24.67
C GLN A 167 -34.91 -40.16 26.20
N PRO A 168 -36.03 -40.68 26.74
CA PRO A 168 -36.23 -40.74 28.18
C PRO A 168 -35.39 -41.88 28.78
N GLU A 169 -34.38 -41.53 29.58
CA GLU A 169 -33.68 -42.51 30.43
C GLU A 169 -34.40 -42.73 31.77
N PRO A 170 -34.40 -43.98 32.29
CA PRO A 170 -35.01 -44.33 33.57
C PRO A 170 -34.13 -43.87 34.74
N VAL A 171 -34.82 -43.38 35.78
CA VAL A 171 -34.28 -42.83 37.02
C VAL A 171 -33.48 -43.86 37.82
N LEU A 172 -32.29 -43.49 38.34
CA LEU A 172 -31.67 -43.90 39.62
C LEU A 172 -30.36 -43.06 39.88
N PRO A 173 -29.84 -42.94 41.12
CA PRO A 173 -29.55 -41.64 41.71
C PRO A 173 -28.05 -41.32 41.93
N SER A 174 -27.77 -40.02 41.90
CA SER A 174 -26.68 -39.31 42.60
C SER A 174 -25.23 -39.74 42.32
N ALA A 175 -24.64 -39.15 41.29
CA ALA A 175 -23.22 -38.82 41.27
C ALA A 175 -23.05 -37.31 41.03
N SER A 176 -22.29 -36.66 41.91
CA SER A 176 -21.98 -35.23 41.81
C SER A 176 -21.31 -34.93 40.47
N PRO A 177 -21.67 -33.84 39.77
CA PRO A 177 -20.98 -33.48 38.53
C PRO A 177 -19.56 -33.02 38.88
N VAL A 178 -18.56 -33.78 38.43
CA VAL A 178 -17.20 -33.26 38.26
C VAL A 178 -17.24 -32.41 37.00
N PRO A 179 -17.08 -31.07 37.06
CA PRO A 179 -16.91 -30.29 35.85
C PRO A 179 -15.53 -30.60 35.28
N THR A 180 -15.50 -31.34 34.18
CA THR A 180 -14.33 -31.42 33.31
C THR A 180 -14.14 -30.03 32.70
N SER A 181 -13.32 -29.20 33.34
CA SER A 181 -12.88 -27.94 32.76
C SER A 181 -11.84 -28.27 31.69
N THR A 182 -12.29 -28.38 30.44
CA THR A 182 -11.38 -28.27 29.29
C THR A 182 -10.97 -26.79 29.22
N ILE A 183 -9.97 -26.42 30.02
CA ILE A 183 -9.36 -25.09 29.98
C ILE A 183 -8.58 -25.02 28.66
N GLY A 184 -9.29 -24.71 27.57
CA GLY A 184 -8.65 -24.21 26.36
C GLY A 184 -7.92 -22.90 26.66
N PRO A 185 -6.98 -22.47 25.81
CA PRO A 185 -6.28 -21.20 25.99
C PRO A 185 -7.29 -20.07 26.19
N ALA A 186 -7.22 -19.41 27.36
CA ALA A 186 -8.12 -18.33 27.71
C ALA A 186 -7.73 -17.07 26.93
N PHE A 187 -8.40 -16.84 25.82
CA PHE A 187 -8.31 -15.57 25.10
C PHE A 187 -9.10 -14.49 25.83
N ALA A 188 -8.56 -13.29 25.88
CA ALA A 188 -9.36 -12.13 26.26
C ALA A 188 -10.54 -11.96 25.27
N PRO A 189 -11.69 -11.45 25.70
CA PRO A 189 -12.80 -11.16 24.80
C PRO A 189 -12.33 -10.28 23.64
N LEU A 190 -12.46 -10.79 22.41
CA LEU A 190 -12.04 -10.12 21.18
C LEU A 190 -13.28 -9.75 20.36
N ALA A 191 -13.38 -8.48 19.96
CA ALA A 191 -14.38 -8.07 18.99
C ALA A 191 -13.98 -8.59 17.60
N VAL A 192 -14.84 -9.42 17.01
CA VAL A 192 -14.71 -9.94 15.64
C VAL A 192 -15.84 -9.43 14.76
N PHE A 193 -15.57 -9.33 13.45
CA PHE A 193 -16.46 -8.72 12.46
C PHE A 193 -16.69 -9.66 11.29
N ASN A 194 -17.82 -9.51 10.58
CA ASN A 194 -18.12 -10.39 9.45
C ASN A 194 -17.24 -10.05 8.25
N THR A 195 -16.94 -8.77 8.03
CA THR A 195 -15.98 -8.35 7.00
C THR A 195 -14.55 -8.27 7.53
N GLU A 196 -13.61 -8.33 6.61
CA GLU A 196 -12.18 -8.37 6.82
C GLU A 196 -11.67 -7.04 7.43
N GLN A 197 -11.28 -7.06 8.71
CA GLN A 197 -10.76 -5.91 9.46
C GLN A 197 -9.28 -6.06 9.76
N VAL A 198 -8.59 -4.94 10.00
CA VAL A 198 -7.19 -4.92 10.45
C VAL A 198 -7.14 -5.14 11.97
N TYR A 199 -6.37 -6.14 12.38
CA TYR A 199 -6.04 -6.43 13.78
C TYR A 199 -4.58 -6.14 14.04
N VAL A 200 -4.28 -5.77 15.28
CA VAL A 200 -2.92 -5.58 15.76
C VAL A 200 -2.76 -6.28 17.10
N CYS A 201 -1.57 -6.82 17.34
CA CYS A 201 -1.14 -7.27 18.65
C CYS A 201 0.33 -6.87 18.86
N ASN A 202 0.77 -6.93 20.11
CA ASN A 202 2.17 -6.66 20.41
C ASN A 202 3.07 -7.80 19.91
N ARG A 203 4.38 -7.57 19.96
CA ARG A 203 5.43 -8.50 19.53
C ARG A 203 5.30 -9.92 20.08
N ASP A 204 4.86 -10.04 21.32
CA ASP A 204 4.72 -11.35 21.94
C ASP A 204 3.38 -12.00 21.58
N GLY A 205 2.43 -11.29 20.97
CA GLY A 205 1.10 -11.79 20.61
C GLY A 205 0.06 -11.56 21.70
N TYR A 206 0.32 -10.65 22.64
CA TYR A 206 -0.67 -10.14 23.58
C TYR A 206 -1.33 -8.87 23.05
N ASP A 207 -2.36 -8.38 23.76
CA ASP A 207 -3.09 -7.15 23.43
C ASP A 207 -3.67 -7.18 22.01
N LEU A 208 -4.18 -8.35 21.60
CA LEU A 208 -4.86 -8.49 20.32
C LEU A 208 -6.17 -7.70 20.35
N HIS A 209 -6.30 -6.76 19.43
CA HIS A 209 -7.52 -5.98 19.28
C HIS A 209 -7.72 -5.53 17.82
N PRO A 210 -8.97 -5.27 17.40
CA PRO A 210 -9.24 -4.70 16.09
C PRO A 210 -8.83 -3.23 16.07
N LEU A 211 -8.02 -2.88 15.07
CA LEU A 211 -7.61 -1.51 14.76
C LEU A 211 -8.67 -0.80 13.91
N THR A 212 -9.34 -1.53 13.02
CA THR A 212 -10.51 -1.06 12.24
C THR A 212 -11.78 -1.75 12.72
N ARG A 213 -12.92 -1.04 12.65
CA ARG A 213 -14.22 -1.53 13.19
C ARG A 213 -15.40 -1.22 12.27
N ARG A 214 -15.14 -1.13 10.96
CA ARG A 214 -16.16 -0.77 9.96
C ARG A 214 -16.63 -2.01 9.23
N ASP A 215 -17.63 -2.65 9.81
CA ASP A 215 -18.31 -3.79 9.16
C ASP A 215 -18.93 -3.32 7.83
N GLY A 216 -18.80 -4.15 6.79
CA GLY A 216 -19.18 -3.82 5.41
C GLY A 216 -18.04 -3.27 4.54
N LEU A 217 -16.83 -3.10 5.10
CA LEU A 217 -15.61 -2.84 4.34
C LEU A 217 -14.62 -4.01 4.48
N ILE A 218 -14.01 -4.36 3.36
CA ILE A 218 -12.94 -5.37 3.25
C ILE A 218 -11.61 -4.63 3.17
N TYR A 219 -10.74 -4.82 4.16
CA TYR A 219 -9.39 -4.27 4.16
C TYR A 219 -8.39 -5.26 3.55
N PHE A 220 -7.47 -4.77 2.72
CA PHE A 220 -6.41 -5.58 2.08
C PHE A 220 -5.23 -4.70 1.66
N GLY A 221 -4.14 -5.30 1.15
CA GLY A 221 -2.95 -4.55 0.71
C GLY A 221 -2.29 -3.77 1.86
N LEU A 222 -2.14 -4.40 3.01
CA LEU A 222 -1.67 -3.79 4.25
C LEU A 222 -0.14 -3.57 4.23
N THR A 223 0.33 -2.38 4.61
CA THR A 223 1.76 -2.10 4.79
C THR A 223 2.03 -1.17 5.97
N TRP A 224 3.11 -1.45 6.70
CA TRP A 224 3.61 -0.57 7.75
C TRP A 224 4.37 0.62 7.19
N ALA A 225 4.27 1.77 7.87
CA ALA A 225 5.22 2.85 7.70
C ALA A 225 6.63 2.38 8.13
N PRO A 226 7.71 2.77 7.43
CA PRO A 226 9.08 2.38 7.79
C PRO A 226 9.54 2.70 9.23
N ASP A 227 8.90 3.67 9.89
CA ASP A 227 9.12 4.09 11.28
C ASP A 227 8.03 3.56 12.23
N SER A 228 7.17 2.65 11.77
CA SER A 228 6.13 1.95 12.54
C SER A 228 5.04 2.81 13.15
N HIS A 229 4.92 4.09 12.77
CA HIS A 229 3.92 5.00 13.40
C HIS A 229 2.47 4.76 12.92
N ALA A 230 2.29 4.16 11.74
CA ALA A 230 1.01 3.93 11.11
C ALA A 230 1.06 2.78 10.10
N LEU A 231 -0.12 2.36 9.67
CA LEU A 231 -0.38 1.41 8.60
C LEU A 231 -1.05 2.15 7.43
N ALA A 232 -0.88 1.62 6.23
CA ALA A 232 -1.66 1.98 5.06
C ALA A 232 -2.31 0.73 4.49
N ALA A 233 -3.53 0.87 3.98
CA ALA A 233 -4.29 -0.24 3.41
C ALA A 233 -5.19 0.27 2.28
N LEU A 234 -5.66 -0.66 1.46
CA LEU A 234 -6.80 -0.47 0.57
C LEU A 234 -8.04 -1.03 1.25
N ALA A 235 -9.20 -0.41 1.00
CA ALA A 235 -10.47 -1.02 1.38
C ALA A 235 -11.59 -0.75 0.38
N CYS A 236 -12.40 -1.77 0.11
CA CYS A 236 -13.58 -1.68 -0.73
C CYS A 236 -14.80 -2.24 -0.01
N LYS A 237 -15.99 -2.01 -0.59
CA LYS A 237 -17.22 -2.67 -0.13
C LYS A 237 -17.25 -4.10 -0.62
N GLU A 238 -17.94 -4.97 0.12
CA GLU A 238 -18.12 -6.39 -0.24
C GLU A 238 -18.68 -6.58 -1.66
N ASN A 239 -19.67 -5.78 -2.06
CA ASN A 239 -20.22 -5.85 -3.41
C ASN A 239 -19.22 -5.44 -4.51
N GLU A 240 -18.31 -4.50 -4.23
CA GLU A 240 -17.25 -4.09 -5.16
C GLU A 240 -16.20 -5.20 -5.30
N TRP A 241 -15.89 -5.89 -4.20
CA TRP A 241 -15.02 -7.07 -4.19
C TRP A 241 -15.61 -8.20 -5.03
N ASP A 242 -16.85 -8.62 -4.72
CA ASP A 242 -17.54 -9.72 -5.42
C ASP A 242 -17.68 -9.47 -6.92
N SER A 243 -17.97 -8.24 -7.31
CA SER A 243 -18.07 -7.85 -8.72
C SER A 243 -16.74 -8.03 -9.44
N ARG A 244 -15.61 -7.66 -8.83
CA ARG A 244 -14.29 -7.81 -9.46
C ARG A 244 -13.85 -9.26 -9.53
N GLU A 245 -14.12 -10.05 -8.50
CA GLU A 245 -13.82 -11.49 -8.50
C GLU A 245 -14.56 -12.21 -9.63
N LYS A 246 -15.86 -11.91 -9.83
CA LYS A 246 -16.66 -12.44 -10.96
C LYS A 246 -16.13 -12.02 -12.33
N GLU A 247 -15.45 -10.89 -12.40
CA GLU A 247 -14.80 -10.39 -13.61
C GLU A 247 -13.34 -10.85 -13.76
N PHE A 248 -12.82 -11.68 -12.84
CA PHE A 248 -11.43 -12.15 -12.82
C PHE A 248 -10.40 -11.00 -12.78
N LYS A 249 -10.78 -9.88 -12.15
CA LYS A 249 -9.95 -8.69 -11.96
C LYS A 249 -9.27 -8.70 -10.60
N THR A 250 -8.09 -8.09 -10.52
CA THR A 250 -7.43 -7.83 -9.24
C THR A 250 -8.31 -7.00 -8.32
N PRO A 251 -8.25 -7.23 -6.99
CA PRO A 251 -8.91 -6.38 -6.02
C PRO A 251 -8.51 -4.93 -6.20
N ALA A 252 -9.49 -4.03 -6.09
CA ALA A 252 -9.26 -2.59 -6.12
C ALA A 252 -9.99 -1.94 -4.96
N GLY A 253 -9.36 -0.97 -4.32
CA GLY A 253 -9.84 -0.42 -3.05
C GLY A 253 -9.44 1.02 -2.85
N ARG A 254 -10.14 1.70 -1.95
CA ARG A 254 -9.87 3.08 -1.61
C ARG A 254 -8.68 3.15 -0.64
N PRO A 255 -7.65 3.96 -0.93
CA PRO A 255 -6.49 4.05 -0.08
C PRO A 255 -6.82 4.74 1.24
N ARG A 256 -6.34 4.16 2.33
CA ARG A 256 -6.58 4.61 3.70
C ARG A 256 -5.29 4.60 4.50
N LEU A 257 -5.17 5.59 5.38
CA LEU A 257 -4.16 5.61 6.43
C LEU A 257 -4.81 5.18 7.75
N ILE A 258 -4.18 4.24 8.45
CA ILE A 258 -4.67 3.65 9.70
C ILE A 258 -3.60 3.90 10.77
N MET A 259 -3.89 4.76 11.72
CA MET A 259 -3.04 5.05 12.86
C MET A 259 -3.08 3.90 13.87
N THR A 260 -2.00 3.68 14.61
CA THR A 260 -1.91 2.63 15.64
C THR A 260 -2.88 2.81 16.82
N ASN A 261 -3.52 3.98 16.93
CA ASN A 261 -4.59 4.25 17.90
C ASN A 261 -6.00 3.94 17.36
N GLY A 262 -6.13 3.37 16.16
CA GLY A 262 -7.39 3.10 15.47
C GLY A 262 -7.98 4.29 14.70
N GLY A 263 -7.28 5.43 14.67
CA GLY A 263 -7.66 6.57 13.84
C GLY A 263 -7.51 6.24 12.36
N GLU A 264 -8.56 6.46 11.57
CA GLU A 264 -8.59 6.06 10.16
C GLU A 264 -8.89 7.26 9.27
N ARG A 265 -8.12 7.42 8.19
CA ARG A 265 -8.25 8.52 7.22
C ARG A 265 -8.37 7.98 5.81
N LEU A 266 -9.48 8.28 5.15
CA LEU A 266 -9.65 8.08 3.71
C LEU A 266 -8.75 9.05 2.94
N LEU A 267 -7.93 8.54 2.02
CA LEU A 267 -7.01 9.35 1.23
C LEU A 267 -7.63 9.74 -0.12
N ASP A 268 -8.39 8.83 -0.73
CA ASP A 268 -9.06 9.04 -2.02
C ASP A 268 -10.33 8.19 -2.07
N ASP A 269 -11.35 8.65 -2.79
CA ASP A 269 -12.61 7.92 -2.96
C ASP A 269 -12.62 7.03 -4.23
N GLN A 270 -11.60 7.17 -5.09
CA GLN A 270 -11.42 6.29 -6.25
C GLN A 270 -10.85 4.93 -5.84
N LEU A 271 -11.18 3.90 -6.63
CA LEU A 271 -10.62 2.56 -6.48
C LEU A 271 -9.20 2.52 -7.06
N ALA A 272 -8.21 2.28 -6.21
CA ALA A 272 -6.83 2.04 -6.59
C ALA A 272 -6.60 0.54 -6.83
N GLU A 273 -5.80 0.20 -7.85
CA GLU A 273 -5.57 -1.19 -8.27
C GLU A 273 -4.20 -1.73 -7.84
N ALA A 274 -3.18 -0.88 -7.71
CA ALA A 274 -1.91 -1.29 -7.11
C ALA A 274 -1.93 -1.17 -5.58
N PRO A 275 -1.19 -2.03 -4.86
CA PRO A 275 -0.95 -1.89 -3.43
C PRO A 275 -0.36 -0.52 -3.08
N ILE A 276 -0.70 -0.03 -1.88
CA ILE A 276 -0.16 1.23 -1.36
C ILE A 276 1.29 1.04 -0.88
N VAL A 277 2.15 2.01 -1.17
CA VAL A 277 3.55 2.02 -0.74
C VAL A 277 3.90 3.28 0.03
N TRP A 278 4.79 3.14 1.00
CA TRP A 278 5.31 4.24 1.82
C TRP A 278 6.57 4.84 1.20
N SER A 279 6.74 6.15 1.33
CA SER A 279 8.06 6.74 1.15
C SER A 279 9.01 6.25 2.25
N PRO A 280 10.32 6.08 1.97
CA PRO A 280 11.28 5.55 2.95
C PRO A 280 11.42 6.39 4.21
N ASP A 281 11.01 7.65 4.16
CA ASP A 281 11.07 8.60 5.26
C ASP A 281 9.73 8.73 6.01
N SER A 282 8.79 7.81 5.75
CA SER A 282 7.45 7.71 6.36
C SER A 282 6.56 8.93 6.20
N SER A 283 6.91 9.87 5.33
CA SER A 283 6.20 11.15 5.23
C SER A 283 5.03 11.13 4.24
N LYS A 284 5.07 10.20 3.27
CA LYS A 284 4.09 10.10 2.18
C LYS A 284 3.75 8.66 1.86
N VAL A 285 2.62 8.49 1.20
CA VAL A 285 2.19 7.22 0.60
C VAL A 285 1.79 7.42 -0.85
N ALA A 286 1.95 6.38 -1.67
CA ALA A 286 1.55 6.39 -3.07
C ALA A 286 0.77 5.12 -3.45
N THR A 287 -0.14 5.26 -4.40
CA THR A 287 -0.93 4.17 -5.00
C THR A 287 -1.28 4.53 -6.44
N SER A 288 -1.64 3.54 -7.27
CA SER A 288 -2.03 3.79 -8.67
C SER A 288 -3.55 3.74 -8.90
N PHE A 289 -3.99 4.45 -9.93
CA PHE A 289 -5.36 4.46 -10.44
C PHE A 289 -5.28 4.27 -11.95
N GLU A 290 -5.35 3.01 -12.40
CA GLU A 290 -5.13 2.63 -13.80
C GLU A 290 -3.76 3.11 -14.33
N SER A 291 -3.69 4.28 -14.97
CA SER A 291 -2.46 4.89 -15.50
C SER A 291 -1.93 6.04 -14.64
N ASP A 292 -2.69 6.50 -13.64
CA ASP A 292 -2.29 7.63 -12.80
C ASP A 292 -1.68 7.17 -11.48
N ILE A 293 -0.90 8.05 -10.85
CA ILE A 293 -0.38 7.84 -9.49
C ILE A 293 -0.92 8.91 -8.56
N GLY A 294 -1.49 8.49 -7.43
CA GLY A 294 -1.81 9.35 -6.30
C GLY A 294 -0.65 9.36 -5.31
N VAL A 295 -0.25 10.55 -4.84
CA VAL A 295 0.72 10.75 -3.76
C VAL A 295 0.06 11.57 -2.66
N TYR A 296 0.15 11.12 -1.41
CA TYR A 296 -0.55 11.70 -0.27
C TYR A 296 0.41 11.97 0.88
N ASP A 297 0.26 13.12 1.55
CA ASP A 297 0.96 13.38 2.81
C ASP A 297 0.38 12.49 3.92
N ALA A 298 1.24 11.75 4.62
CA ALA A 298 0.86 10.83 5.69
C ALA A 298 0.84 11.52 7.07
N ALA A 299 1.86 12.34 7.37
CA ALA A 299 2.13 12.85 8.72
C ALA A 299 1.48 14.22 9.05
N ASN A 300 0.92 14.94 8.07
CA ASN A 300 0.51 16.33 8.27
C ASN A 300 -0.95 16.47 8.76
N LYS A 301 -1.22 17.45 9.63
CA LYS A 301 -2.58 17.79 10.11
C LYS A 301 -3.49 18.33 8.99
N ALA A 302 -2.89 18.94 7.98
CA ALA A 302 -3.54 19.39 6.76
C ALA A 302 -2.90 18.65 5.57
N PRO A 303 -3.22 17.37 5.38
CA PRO A 303 -2.59 16.55 4.37
C PRO A 303 -2.95 17.05 2.97
N THR A 304 -1.96 17.10 2.08
CA THR A 304 -2.21 17.40 0.66
C THR A 304 -2.10 16.13 -0.18
N GLN A 305 -2.64 16.21 -1.39
CA GLN A 305 -2.59 15.13 -2.37
C GLN A 305 -2.17 15.65 -3.75
N ALA A 306 -1.40 14.84 -4.46
CA ALA A 306 -1.05 15.05 -5.86
C ALA A 306 -1.57 13.88 -6.70
N ARG A 307 -2.04 14.17 -7.92
CA ARG A 307 -2.30 13.17 -8.95
C ARG A 307 -1.33 13.39 -10.10
N ILE A 308 -0.41 12.45 -10.27
CA ILE A 308 0.54 12.42 -11.40
C ILE A 308 -0.18 11.71 -12.55
N LYS A 309 -0.53 12.48 -13.59
CA LYS A 309 -1.20 11.98 -14.79
C LYS A 309 -0.16 11.40 -15.75
N LEU A 310 -0.22 10.10 -16.04
CA LEU A 310 0.77 9.44 -16.90
C LEU A 310 0.17 8.79 -18.14
N ASN A 311 -1.13 8.87 -18.37
CA ASN A 311 -1.80 8.25 -19.53
C ASN A 311 -1.06 8.50 -20.86
N GLU A 312 -0.87 9.77 -21.23
CA GLU A 312 -0.18 10.15 -22.48
C GLU A 312 1.28 9.70 -22.51
N THR A 313 1.96 9.80 -21.36
CA THR A 313 3.36 9.42 -21.22
C THR A 313 3.56 7.92 -21.39
N LEU A 314 2.67 7.12 -20.80
CA LEU A 314 2.67 5.66 -20.91
C LEU A 314 2.25 5.20 -22.30
N LEU A 315 1.27 5.86 -22.94
CA LEU A 315 0.90 5.60 -24.33
C LEU A 315 2.10 5.82 -25.26
N THR A 316 2.81 6.94 -25.09
CA THR A 316 4.03 7.25 -25.85
C THR A 316 5.12 6.21 -25.61
N ALA A 317 5.32 5.78 -24.36
CA ALA A 317 6.27 4.74 -24.01
C ALA A 317 5.91 3.39 -24.61
N SER A 318 4.63 3.03 -24.68
CA SER A 318 4.14 1.80 -25.33
C SER A 318 4.33 1.82 -26.84
N ALA A 319 4.05 2.94 -27.51
CA ALA A 319 4.34 3.11 -28.93
C ALA A 319 5.84 2.91 -29.23
N ALA A 320 6.71 3.59 -28.48
CA ALA A 320 8.16 3.49 -28.65
C ALA A 320 8.71 2.08 -28.34
N TYR A 321 8.10 1.34 -27.43
CA TYR A 321 8.47 -0.04 -27.12
C TYR A 321 8.10 -1.00 -28.26
N GLU A 322 6.91 -0.84 -28.84
CA GLU A 322 6.46 -1.67 -29.96
C GLU A 322 7.28 -1.46 -31.24
N GLU A 323 7.75 -0.24 -31.51
CA GLU A 323 8.66 0.05 -32.62
C GLU A 323 10.01 -0.67 -32.50
N LYS A 324 10.47 -0.92 -31.27
CA LYS A 324 11.74 -1.61 -31.01
C LYS A 324 11.65 -3.13 -31.12
N LEU A 325 10.44 -3.70 -31.14
CA LEU A 325 10.27 -5.15 -31.24
C LEU A 325 10.62 -5.64 -32.66
N PRO A 326 11.59 -6.57 -32.81
CA PRO A 326 11.98 -7.09 -34.11
C PRO A 326 10.83 -7.90 -34.72
N GLY A 327 10.20 -7.37 -35.78
CA GLY A 327 9.16 -8.07 -36.53
C GLY A 327 7.99 -7.21 -37.02
N LYS A 328 7.78 -5.99 -36.50
CA LYS A 328 6.79 -5.05 -37.05
C LYS A 328 7.45 -4.16 -38.12
N LYS A 329 7.43 -4.62 -39.38
CA LYS A 329 7.43 -3.66 -40.49
C LYS A 329 6.15 -2.85 -40.36
N VAL A 330 6.27 -1.56 -40.07
CA VAL A 330 5.17 -0.62 -40.22
C VAL A 330 4.81 -0.62 -41.70
N GLU A 331 3.77 -1.37 -42.07
CA GLU A 331 3.20 -1.34 -43.41
C GLU A 331 2.34 -0.07 -43.52
N SER A 332 3.01 1.08 -43.57
CA SER A 332 2.38 2.35 -43.87
C SER A 332 2.15 2.43 -45.39
N LYS A 333 1.01 1.91 -45.85
CA LYS A 333 0.36 2.42 -47.06
C LYS A 333 -0.88 3.20 -46.62
N PRO A 334 -0.95 4.52 -46.86
CA PRO A 334 -2.19 5.26 -46.65
C PRO A 334 -3.14 4.94 -47.82
N ASP A 335 -4.25 4.26 -47.53
CA ASP A 335 -5.42 4.27 -48.42
C ASP A 335 -6.14 5.62 -48.21
N PRO A 336 -6.29 6.47 -49.24
CA PRO A 336 -6.80 7.83 -49.10
C PRO A 336 -8.33 7.90 -49.08
N ALA A 337 -9.00 6.93 -48.44
CA ALA A 337 -10.45 6.85 -48.46
C ALA A 337 -11.04 6.28 -47.16
N GLN A 338 -10.79 6.95 -46.03
CA GLN A 338 -11.68 6.86 -44.87
C GLN A 338 -11.46 8.07 -43.94
N THR A 339 -12.18 9.14 -44.21
CA THR A 339 -12.43 10.23 -43.26
C THR A 339 -13.44 9.75 -42.22
N ASN A 340 -12.96 9.13 -41.14
CA ASN A 340 -13.66 9.00 -39.86
C ASN A 340 -12.59 9.00 -38.76
N PRO A 341 -12.62 9.92 -37.78
CA PRO A 341 -11.67 9.91 -36.68
C PRO A 341 -12.15 8.89 -35.64
N SER A 342 -11.90 7.60 -35.86
CA SER A 342 -12.18 6.56 -34.87
C SER A 342 -11.02 5.56 -34.77
N ALA A 343 -10.79 5.13 -33.53
CA ALA A 343 -9.73 4.25 -33.04
C ALA A 343 -8.35 4.92 -32.88
N ALA A 344 -8.11 5.47 -31.68
CA ALA A 344 -6.75 5.50 -31.14
C ALA A 344 -6.15 4.10 -31.31
N ALA A 345 -4.96 4.01 -31.90
CA ALA A 345 -4.28 2.74 -32.09
C ALA A 345 -4.17 2.03 -30.73
N PHE A 346 -4.84 0.89 -30.57
CA PHE A 346 -4.68 0.07 -29.38
C PHE A 346 -3.26 -0.49 -29.38
N HIS A 347 -2.39 0.12 -28.57
CA HIS A 347 -1.07 -0.40 -28.30
C HIS A 347 -1.23 -1.62 -27.40
N ALA A 348 -0.92 -2.81 -27.91
CA ALA A 348 -1.03 -4.07 -27.16
C ALA A 348 -0.13 -4.08 -25.90
N SER A 349 0.87 -3.19 -25.86
CA SER A 349 1.77 -2.98 -24.73
C SER A 349 1.33 -1.86 -23.77
N PHE A 350 0.18 -1.22 -23.99
CA PHE A 350 -0.37 -0.25 -23.04
C PHE A 350 -1.15 -0.98 -21.94
N ASN A 351 -0.57 -1.01 -20.75
CA ASN A 351 -1.06 -1.77 -19.60
C ASN A 351 -1.24 -0.86 -18.38
N PRO A 352 -2.17 -1.19 -17.47
CA PRO A 352 -2.33 -0.46 -16.22
C PRO A 352 -1.11 -0.64 -15.31
N ILE A 353 -0.97 0.28 -14.35
CA ILE A 353 0.03 0.21 -13.29
C ILE A 353 -0.46 -0.78 -12.23
N VAL A 354 0.29 -1.87 -12.05
CA VAL A 354 -0.09 -2.98 -11.15
C VAL A 354 0.71 -3.01 -9.87
N ARG A 355 1.89 -2.39 -9.85
CA ARG A 355 2.79 -2.37 -8.69
C ARG A 355 3.54 -1.05 -8.62
N LEU A 356 3.78 -0.59 -7.39
CA LEU A 356 4.66 0.53 -7.09
C LEU A 356 5.76 0.07 -6.14
N GLU A 357 6.93 0.69 -6.22
CA GLU A 357 8.03 0.48 -5.29
C GLU A 357 8.71 1.82 -5.01
N TRP A 358 8.88 2.19 -3.74
CA TRP A 358 9.42 3.50 -3.36
C TRP A 358 10.70 3.36 -2.52
N PRO A 359 11.83 2.88 -3.12
CA PRO A 359 13.04 2.54 -2.38
C PRO A 359 13.86 3.74 -1.90
N ALA A 360 13.73 4.91 -2.55
CA ALA A 360 14.44 6.14 -2.18
C ALA A 360 13.47 7.33 -2.22
N PRO A 361 13.63 8.36 -1.37
CA PRO A 361 12.68 9.48 -1.31
C PRO A 361 12.33 10.08 -2.67
N GLU A 362 13.32 10.21 -3.54
CA GLU A 362 13.20 10.78 -4.88
C GLU A 362 12.88 9.77 -6.00
N LYS A 363 12.86 8.46 -5.73
CA LYS A 363 12.66 7.41 -6.74
C LYS A 363 11.43 6.57 -6.45
N LEU A 364 10.40 6.74 -7.28
CA LEU A 364 9.21 5.90 -7.28
C LEU A 364 9.20 5.07 -8.56
N TYR A 365 9.39 3.77 -8.44
CA TYR A 365 9.28 2.81 -9.52
C TYR A 365 7.83 2.36 -9.67
N LEU A 366 7.42 2.09 -10.90
CA LEU A 366 6.11 1.57 -11.22
C LEU A 366 6.22 0.46 -12.26
N GLU A 367 5.46 -0.61 -12.05
CA GLU A 367 5.34 -1.73 -12.97
C GLU A 367 4.01 -1.61 -13.72
N THR A 368 4.06 -1.65 -15.04
CA THR A 368 2.88 -1.81 -15.89
C THR A 368 2.82 -3.24 -16.41
N ALA A 369 1.68 -3.92 -16.23
CA ALA A 369 1.50 -5.27 -16.74
C ALA A 369 0.02 -5.55 -17.01
N PHE A 370 -0.26 -6.49 -17.90
CA PHE A 370 -1.58 -7.08 -18.00
C PHE A 370 -1.71 -8.18 -16.96
N VAL A 371 -2.69 -8.07 -16.07
CA VAL A 371 -2.95 -9.05 -15.01
C VAL A 371 -4.37 -9.57 -15.13
N ARG A 372 -4.50 -10.90 -15.18
CA ARG A 372 -5.78 -11.59 -15.00
C ARG A 372 -5.65 -12.64 -13.92
N LEU A 373 -6.66 -12.70 -13.05
CA LEU A 373 -6.74 -13.74 -12.03
C LEU A 373 -7.38 -14.99 -12.63
N PHE A 374 -6.61 -16.06 -12.76
CA PHE A 374 -7.16 -17.41 -12.95
C PHE A 374 -6.96 -18.19 -11.65
N SER A 375 -6.43 -19.41 -11.68
CA SER A 375 -5.94 -20.09 -10.47
C SER A 375 -4.68 -19.44 -9.91
N GLU A 376 -3.86 -18.82 -10.77
CA GLU A 376 -2.71 -18.00 -10.42
C GLU A 376 -2.76 -16.69 -11.24
N PRO A 377 -2.24 -15.57 -10.72
CA PRO A 377 -2.19 -14.32 -11.45
C PRO A 377 -1.25 -14.46 -12.66
N VAL A 378 -1.78 -14.26 -13.86
CA VAL A 378 -0.98 -14.27 -15.09
C VAL A 378 -0.52 -12.86 -15.39
N HIS A 379 0.80 -12.64 -15.28
CA HIS A 379 1.46 -11.37 -15.62
C HIS A 379 2.04 -11.46 -17.03
N THR A 380 1.53 -10.65 -17.96
CA THR A 380 2.11 -10.54 -19.31
C THR A 380 2.53 -9.10 -19.62
N TRP A 381 3.61 -8.98 -20.40
CA TRP A 381 4.17 -7.69 -20.83
C TRP A 381 4.52 -6.74 -19.67
N SER A 382 5.09 -7.28 -18.58
CA SER A 382 5.60 -6.48 -17.48
C SER A 382 6.73 -5.56 -17.94
N ARG A 383 6.62 -4.28 -17.58
CA ARG A 383 7.60 -3.22 -17.87
C ARG A 383 7.74 -2.33 -16.65
N TRP A 384 8.99 -1.96 -16.33
CA TRP A 384 9.31 -1.06 -15.23
C TRP A 384 9.58 0.35 -15.74
N HIS A 385 9.07 1.34 -15.03
CA HIS A 385 9.29 2.76 -15.29
C HIS A 385 9.69 3.46 -14.00
N LEU A 386 10.37 4.61 -14.11
CA LEU A 386 10.84 5.39 -12.97
C LEU A 386 10.27 6.80 -13.00
N ILE A 387 9.73 7.22 -11.86
CA ILE A 387 9.39 8.60 -11.56
C ILE A 387 10.44 9.16 -10.60
N THR A 388 11.14 10.20 -11.05
CA THR A 388 12.04 10.98 -10.20
C THR A 388 11.29 12.17 -9.62
N LEU A 389 11.07 12.18 -8.31
CA LEU A 389 10.38 13.24 -7.59
C LEU A 389 11.35 14.33 -7.16
N SER A 390 10.91 15.59 -7.21
CA SER A 390 11.70 16.73 -6.76
C SER A 390 10.82 17.84 -6.16
N PRO A 391 11.36 18.70 -5.28
CA PRO A 391 10.62 19.86 -4.80
C PRO A 391 10.31 20.84 -5.95
N GLN A 392 9.07 21.28 -6.11
CA GLN A 392 8.82 22.49 -6.91
C GLN A 392 9.41 23.71 -6.18
N PRO A 393 10.10 24.62 -6.90
CA PRO A 393 10.52 25.87 -6.31
C PRO A 393 9.29 26.66 -5.87
N ALA A 394 9.16 26.90 -4.56
CA ALA A 394 8.12 27.77 -4.04
C ALA A 394 8.49 29.22 -4.34
N VAL A 395 7.72 29.89 -5.18
CA VAL A 395 7.80 31.35 -5.32
C VAL A 395 7.11 31.95 -4.11
N LEU A 396 7.87 32.45 -3.15
CA LEU A 396 7.33 33.24 -2.05
C LEU A 396 6.78 34.54 -2.63
N LYS A 397 5.44 34.67 -2.65
CA LYS A 397 4.80 35.98 -2.81
C LYS A 397 5.01 36.72 -1.48
N ARG A 398 5.71 37.86 -1.53
CA ARG A 398 5.82 38.78 -0.38
C ARG A 398 4.48 39.45 -0.11
#